data_AF-N4U3J0-F1
#
_entry.id   AF-N4U3J0-F1
#
_cell.length_a   1.000
_cell.length_b   1.000
_cell.length_c   1.000
_cell.angle_alpha   90.00
_cell.angle_beta   90.00
_cell.angle_gamma   90.00
#
_symmetry.space_group_name_H-M   'P 1'
#
loop_
_entity.id
_entity.type
_entity.pdbx_description
1 polymer ?
#
loop_
_entity_poly.entity_id
_entity_poly.type
_entity_poly.pdbx_seq_one_letter_code
_entity_poly.pdbx_strand_id
1 'polypeptide(L)'
;MYFTYAYDDRENSVFSPYIQQTLLPSVAERLVELTLAGWLWGAIPVEFNGKGLSFPRLKRLKLDHYIILRQDQFDWVLEQRSLIDLQLYNCKIATHCVVHQDDFEYWGVNLSGWKKLADSYEEMHHPNLGSMLNTPHFGEIRPGWYTSDLRWSNMFDRIHQHLPLLQNFTFEGAGCGAFLEHYPGRPGTDGMAGRYITYGDGFWAKMWYRPLREHLRKPTCFFLRQHARNPSGFVHAY
;
A
#
# COMPACT_ATOMS: atom_id res chain seq x y z
N MET A 1 -2.23 2.12 22.21
CA MET A 1 -0.96 1.37 22.33
C MET A 1 -0.03 1.81 21.19
N TYR A 2 1.29 1.86 21.40
CA TYR A 2 2.26 2.38 20.43
C TYR A 2 3.45 1.41 20.29
N PHE A 3 3.81 1.06 19.04
CA PHE A 3 4.96 0.21 18.72
C PHE A 3 5.78 0.80 17.57
N THR A 4 7.10 0.59 17.60
CA THR A 4 8.03 0.96 16.53
C THR A 4 8.82 -0.26 16.06
N TYR A 5 8.78 -0.61 14.77
CA TYR A 5 9.67 -1.62 14.19
C TYR A 5 11.08 -1.07 13.95
N ALA A 6 12.10 -1.86 14.29
CA ALA A 6 13.50 -1.58 13.99
C ALA A 6 13.89 -2.08 12.58
N TYR A 7 15.05 -1.66 12.07
CA TYR A 7 15.55 -2.04 10.73
C TYR A 7 16.25 -3.43 10.70
N ASP A 8 16.32 -4.14 11.83
CA ASP A 8 17.00 -5.43 11.89
C ASP A 8 16.06 -6.59 11.50
N ASP A 9 16.34 -7.23 10.36
CA ASP A 9 15.56 -8.36 9.85
C ASP A 9 15.46 -9.53 10.84
N ARG A 10 16.50 -9.76 11.66
CA ARG A 10 16.48 -10.82 12.68
C ARG A 10 15.54 -10.46 13.82
N GLU A 11 15.57 -9.22 14.30
CA GLU A 11 14.64 -8.75 15.33
C GLU A 11 13.21 -8.76 14.80
N ASN A 12 12.98 -8.30 13.57
CA ASN A 12 11.67 -8.27 12.94
C ASN A 12 11.08 -9.68 12.73
N SER A 13 11.92 -10.69 12.49
CA SER A 13 11.49 -12.10 12.35
C SER A 13 10.90 -12.68 13.63
N VAL A 14 11.24 -12.11 14.79
CA VAL A 14 10.68 -12.49 16.10
C VAL A 14 9.58 -11.53 16.51
N PHE A 15 9.81 -10.23 16.32
CA PHE A 15 8.93 -9.18 16.78
C PHE A 15 7.59 -9.16 16.04
N SER A 16 7.57 -9.27 14.71
CA SER A 16 6.32 -9.21 13.94
C SER A 16 5.36 -10.36 14.29
N PRO A 17 5.82 -11.63 14.34
CA PRO A 17 4.97 -12.73 14.81
C PRO A 17 4.52 -12.54 16.26
N TYR A 18 5.40 -12.09 17.16
CA TYR A 18 5.04 -11.85 18.56
C TYR A 18 3.94 -10.79 18.71
N ILE A 19 4.08 -9.65 18.01
CA ILE A 19 3.06 -8.59 18.02
C ILE A 19 1.73 -9.11 17.47
N GLN A 20 1.75 -9.76 16.29
CA GLN A 20 0.55 -10.22 15.60
C GLN A 20 -0.15 -11.37 16.34
N GLN A 21 0.59 -12.35 16.86
CA GLN A 21 0.04 -13.62 17.34
C GLN A 21 -0.10 -13.69 18.86
N THR A 22 0.65 -12.87 19.61
CA THR A 22 0.66 -12.92 21.08
C THR A 22 0.15 -11.61 21.68
N LEU A 23 0.82 -10.49 21.39
CA LEU A 23 0.59 -9.25 22.12
C LEU A 23 -0.74 -8.60 21.75
N LEU A 24 -1.01 -8.35 20.46
CA LEU A 24 -2.25 -7.71 20.03
C LEU A 24 -3.50 -8.52 20.40
N PRO A 25 -3.54 -9.86 20.22
CA PRO A 25 -4.67 -10.67 20.68
C PRO A 25 -4.93 -10.54 22.19
N SER A 26 -3.88 -10.46 23.02
CA SER A 26 -4.01 -10.40 24.48
C SER A 26 -4.72 -9.13 24.99
N VAL A 27 -4.72 -8.05 24.20
CA VAL A 27 -5.34 -6.77 24.56
C VAL A 27 -6.55 -6.42 23.69
N ALA A 28 -6.95 -7.31 22.78
CA ALA A 28 -7.82 -6.97 21.66
C ALA A 28 -9.20 -6.40 22.09
N GLU A 29 -9.82 -7.01 23.10
CA GLU A 29 -11.13 -6.62 23.65
C GLU A 29 -11.16 -5.22 24.29
N ARG A 30 -10.00 -4.68 24.66
CA ARG A 30 -9.87 -3.40 25.38
C ARG A 30 -9.18 -2.32 24.55
N LEU A 31 -8.66 -2.67 23.38
CA LEU A 31 -7.88 -1.76 22.56
C LEU A 31 -8.80 -0.73 21.89
N VAL A 32 -8.70 0.53 22.32
CA VAL A 32 -9.44 1.67 21.74
C VAL A 32 -8.61 2.45 20.73
N GLU A 33 -7.28 2.43 20.90
CA GLU A 33 -6.34 3.10 20.02
C GLU A 33 -5.11 2.24 19.77
N LEU A 34 -4.68 2.19 18.51
CA LEU A 34 -3.49 1.47 18.09
C LEU A 34 -2.66 2.33 17.14
N THR A 35 -1.38 2.43 17.44
CA THR A 35 -0.37 2.98 16.53
C THR A 35 0.69 1.91 16.28
N LEU A 36 0.87 1.54 15.02
CA LEU A 36 1.97 0.72 14.55
C LEU A 36 2.83 1.57 13.62
N ALA A 37 4.07 1.83 14.03
CA ALA A 37 5.04 2.62 13.30
C ALA A 37 6.33 1.82 13.13
N GLY A 38 7.21 2.26 12.25
CA GLY A 38 8.48 1.58 12.02
C GLY A 38 9.15 2.09 10.77
N TRP A 39 10.29 1.52 10.40
CA TRP A 39 10.89 1.81 9.10
C TRP A 39 10.54 0.71 8.11
N LEU A 40 9.71 1.03 7.10
CA LEU A 40 9.43 0.16 5.93
C LEU A 40 9.05 -1.29 6.31
N TRP A 41 7.99 -1.45 7.09
CA TRP A 41 7.60 -2.74 7.70
C TRP A 41 6.33 -3.34 7.08
N GLY A 42 6.09 -4.62 7.38
CA GLY A 42 4.83 -5.32 7.09
C GLY A 42 4.82 -6.19 5.84
N ALA A 43 5.83 -6.10 4.98
CA ALA A 43 5.92 -6.87 3.74
C ALA A 43 7.11 -7.84 3.75
N ILE A 44 8.18 -7.52 3.02
CA ILE A 44 9.41 -8.32 2.90
C ILE A 44 10.47 -7.67 3.82
N PRO A 45 11.26 -8.44 4.59
CA PRO A 45 11.29 -9.90 4.63
C PRO A 45 10.20 -10.54 5.50
N VAL A 46 9.63 -9.80 6.47
CA VAL A 46 8.68 -10.37 7.43
C VAL A 46 7.31 -9.72 7.27
N GLU A 47 6.35 -10.54 6.88
CA GLU A 47 4.98 -10.07 6.68
C GLU A 47 4.28 -9.78 8.01
N PHE A 48 3.57 -8.66 8.03
CA PHE A 48 2.50 -8.40 8.97
C PHE A 48 1.22 -8.22 8.16
N ASN A 49 0.24 -9.10 8.37
CA ASN A 49 -1.04 -9.08 7.65
C ASN A 49 -2.25 -9.00 8.59
N GLY A 50 -2.01 -9.01 9.91
CA GLY A 50 -3.03 -8.90 10.94
C GLY A 50 -4.13 -9.98 10.89
N LYS A 51 -3.93 -11.09 10.16
CA LYS A 51 -4.94 -12.12 9.98
C LYS A 51 -5.37 -12.69 11.33
N GLY A 52 -6.69 -12.67 11.59
CA GLY A 52 -7.27 -13.13 12.86
C GLY A 52 -7.32 -12.07 13.96
N LEU A 53 -6.82 -10.84 13.72
CA LEU A 53 -6.97 -9.74 14.66
C LEU A 53 -8.37 -9.11 14.54
N SER A 54 -9.10 -9.09 15.65
CA SER A 54 -10.38 -8.39 15.77
C SER A 54 -10.35 -7.48 16.99
N PHE A 55 -10.54 -6.18 16.77
CA PHE A 55 -10.53 -5.17 17.83
C PHE A 55 -11.90 -4.50 17.94
N PRO A 56 -12.88 -5.11 18.64
CA PRO A 56 -14.28 -4.66 18.63
C PRO A 56 -14.49 -3.24 19.17
N ARG A 57 -13.51 -2.70 19.91
CA ARG A 57 -13.55 -1.36 20.51
C ARG A 57 -12.59 -0.36 19.87
N LEU A 58 -11.85 -0.75 18.82
CA LEU A 58 -10.85 0.12 18.22
C LEU A 58 -11.53 1.29 17.51
N LYS A 59 -11.23 2.51 17.97
CA LYS A 59 -11.76 3.75 17.42
C LYS A 59 -10.73 4.50 16.58
N ARG A 60 -9.45 4.37 16.91
CA ARG A 60 -8.37 5.10 16.24
C ARG A 60 -7.25 4.15 15.86
N LEU A 61 -6.87 4.17 14.58
CA LEU A 61 -5.74 3.40 14.06
C LEU A 61 -4.78 4.32 13.32
N LYS A 62 -3.51 4.29 13.71
CA LYS A 62 -2.41 4.93 12.98
C LYS A 62 -1.43 3.87 12.49
N LEU A 63 -1.17 3.88 11.19
CA LEU A 63 -0.10 3.13 10.55
C LEU A 63 0.93 4.11 10.00
N ASP A 64 2.20 3.88 10.30
CA ASP A 64 3.30 4.71 9.80
C ASP A 64 4.35 3.85 9.09
N HIS A 65 4.70 4.20 7.85
CA HIS A 65 5.60 3.46 6.95
C HIS A 65 5.23 1.98 6.71
N TYR A 66 3.95 1.64 6.84
CA TYR A 66 3.45 0.29 6.52
C TYR A 66 3.50 0.03 5.01
N ILE A 67 4.09 -1.08 4.61
CA ILE A 67 4.20 -1.53 3.22
C ILE A 67 3.13 -2.59 2.95
N ILE A 68 2.30 -2.32 1.95
CA ILE A 68 1.25 -3.20 1.48
C ILE A 68 1.76 -3.92 0.23
N LEU A 69 2.07 -5.21 0.38
CA LEU A 69 2.51 -6.11 -0.69
C LEU A 69 1.33 -6.71 -1.45
N ARG A 70 0.25 -7.03 -0.74
CA ARG A 70 -0.95 -7.66 -1.30
C ARG A 70 -2.22 -7.02 -0.77
N GLN A 71 -3.30 -7.21 -1.50
CA GLN A 71 -4.61 -6.64 -1.16
C GLN A 71 -5.14 -7.18 0.17
N ASP A 72 -5.00 -8.49 0.41
CA ASP A 72 -5.46 -9.20 1.62
C ASP A 72 -4.68 -8.78 2.87
N GLN A 73 -3.44 -8.32 2.72
CA GLN A 73 -2.58 -7.86 3.82
C GLN A 73 -3.14 -6.61 4.53
N PHE A 74 -4.07 -5.87 3.90
CA PHE A 74 -4.74 -4.72 4.51
C PHE A 74 -6.13 -5.06 5.06
N ASP A 75 -6.63 -6.28 4.86
CA ASP A 75 -8.00 -6.65 5.21
C ASP A 75 -8.27 -6.57 6.71
N TRP A 76 -7.26 -6.85 7.54
CA TRP A 76 -7.38 -6.69 8.98
C TRP A 76 -7.74 -5.25 9.38
N VAL A 77 -7.33 -4.22 8.63
CA VAL A 77 -7.75 -2.83 8.90
C VAL A 77 -9.21 -2.64 8.54
N LEU A 78 -9.62 -3.18 7.38
CA LEU A 78 -10.97 -3.08 6.83
C LEU A 78 -12.01 -3.83 7.67
N GLU A 79 -11.58 -4.84 8.41
CA GLU A 79 -12.42 -5.60 9.34
C GLU A 79 -12.77 -4.82 10.62
N GLN A 80 -12.05 -3.74 10.93
CA GLN A 80 -12.27 -2.94 12.14
C GLN A 80 -13.42 -1.95 11.97
N ARG A 81 -14.65 -2.44 11.87
CA ARG A 81 -15.87 -1.64 11.61
C ARG A 81 -16.17 -0.57 12.65
N SER A 82 -15.55 -0.64 13.83
CA SER A 82 -15.69 0.36 14.89
C SER A 82 -14.83 1.60 14.70
N LEU A 83 -13.91 1.61 13.72
CA LEU A 83 -12.97 2.71 13.45
C LEU A 83 -13.71 4.00 13.09
N ILE A 84 -13.27 5.09 13.73
CA ILE A 84 -13.74 6.47 13.52
C ILE A 84 -12.60 7.33 12.96
N ASP A 85 -11.36 6.99 13.28
CA ASP A 85 -10.15 7.70 12.85
C ASP A 85 -9.13 6.71 12.27
N LEU A 86 -8.73 6.94 11.01
CA LEU A 86 -7.70 6.16 10.33
C LEU A 86 -6.63 7.10 9.77
N GLN A 87 -5.38 6.88 10.20
CA GLN A 87 -4.23 7.68 9.79
C GLN A 87 -3.17 6.80 9.14
N LEU A 88 -2.91 7.05 7.86
CA LEU A 88 -1.93 6.34 7.04
C LEU A 88 -0.79 7.30 6.70
N TYR A 89 0.28 7.24 7.47
CA TYR A 89 1.47 8.07 7.28
C TYR A 89 2.54 7.30 6.53
N ASN A 90 3.07 7.86 5.44
CA ASN A 90 4.16 7.26 4.65
C ASN A 90 3.91 5.79 4.25
N CYS A 91 2.65 5.35 4.26
CA CYS A 91 2.26 4.00 3.90
C CYS A 91 2.38 3.85 2.37
N LYS A 92 2.89 2.71 1.92
CA LYS A 92 3.20 2.50 0.50
C LYS A 92 2.65 1.18 0.01
N ILE A 93 2.28 1.15 -1.26
CA ILE A 93 1.96 -0.10 -1.94
C ILE A 93 3.19 -0.53 -2.73
N ALA A 94 3.61 -1.79 -2.54
CA ALA A 94 4.63 -2.38 -3.37
C ALA A 94 4.04 -2.67 -4.75
N THR A 95 4.71 -2.20 -5.81
CA THR A 95 4.23 -2.37 -7.19
C THR A 95 5.17 -3.21 -8.03
N HIS A 96 6.46 -3.27 -7.66
CA HIS A 96 7.47 -4.05 -8.34
C HIS A 96 8.36 -4.76 -7.33
N CYS A 97 8.81 -5.95 -7.70
CA CYS A 97 9.65 -6.78 -6.86
C CYS A 97 10.62 -7.57 -7.73
N VAL A 98 11.91 -7.51 -7.42
CA VAL A 98 12.90 -8.47 -7.92
C VAL A 98 12.95 -9.63 -6.95
N VAL A 99 12.63 -10.81 -7.45
CA VAL A 99 12.72 -12.05 -6.69
C VAL A 99 14.14 -12.60 -6.80
N HIS A 100 14.78 -12.75 -5.64
CA HIS A 100 15.94 -13.60 -5.43
C HIS A 100 15.43 -14.87 -4.72
N GLN A 101 15.38 -16.00 -5.44
CA GLN A 101 14.62 -17.18 -5.01
C GLN A 101 15.01 -17.67 -3.61
N ASP A 102 16.31 -17.77 -3.32
CA ASP A 102 16.81 -18.28 -2.02
C ASP A 102 16.31 -17.44 -0.83
N ASP A 103 16.36 -16.11 -0.95
CA ASP A 103 15.92 -15.20 0.11
C ASP A 103 14.39 -15.25 0.28
N PHE A 104 13.66 -15.28 -0.83
CA PHE A 104 12.19 -15.27 -0.82
C PHE A 104 11.60 -16.56 -0.28
N GLU A 105 12.25 -17.69 -0.59
CA GLU A 105 11.91 -18.99 -0.03
C GLU A 105 12.20 -19.03 1.47
N TYR A 106 13.39 -18.56 1.89
CA TYR A 106 13.75 -18.49 3.31
C TYR A 106 12.78 -17.63 4.13
N TRP A 107 12.35 -16.49 3.59
CA TRP A 107 11.39 -15.59 4.24
C TRP A 107 9.93 -16.03 4.09
N GLY A 108 9.62 -17.03 3.27
CA GLY A 108 8.25 -17.45 2.99
C GLY A 108 7.39 -16.36 2.36
N VAL A 109 7.98 -15.54 1.47
CA VAL A 109 7.29 -14.41 0.84
C VAL A 109 6.11 -14.89 0.02
N ASN A 110 4.94 -14.30 0.24
CA ASN A 110 3.74 -14.59 -0.54
C ASN A 110 3.50 -13.48 -1.58
N LEU A 111 3.62 -13.83 -2.87
CA LEU A 111 3.33 -12.97 -4.01
C LEU A 111 2.05 -13.37 -4.76
N SER A 112 1.09 -14.01 -4.09
CA SER A 112 -0.20 -14.35 -4.68
C SER A 112 -0.87 -13.12 -5.32
N GLY A 113 -1.33 -13.27 -6.56
CA GLY A 113 -1.92 -12.19 -7.36
C GLY A 113 -0.93 -11.26 -8.06
N TRP A 114 0.39 -11.44 -7.85
CA TRP A 114 1.42 -10.75 -8.63
C TRP A 114 1.63 -11.44 -9.99
N LYS A 115 2.14 -10.68 -10.95
CA LYS A 115 2.43 -11.12 -12.32
C LYS A 115 3.93 -11.08 -12.56
N LYS A 116 4.51 -12.18 -13.06
CA LYS A 116 5.91 -12.19 -13.50
C LYS A 116 6.03 -11.38 -14.80
N LEU A 117 7.01 -10.48 -14.88
CA LEU A 117 7.38 -9.78 -16.11
C LEU A 117 8.22 -10.70 -17.01
N ALA A 118 8.08 -10.56 -18.32
CA ALA A 118 8.88 -11.29 -19.31
C ALA A 118 10.38 -10.99 -19.11
N ASP A 119 11.21 -12.03 -19.22
CA ASP A 119 12.62 -11.99 -18.83
C ASP A 119 13.53 -11.34 -19.91
N SER A 120 13.03 -10.97 -21.11
CA SER A 120 13.87 -10.51 -22.22
C SER A 120 13.52 -9.13 -22.82
N TYR A 121 14.58 -8.42 -23.26
CA TYR A 121 14.52 -7.15 -23.99
C TYR A 121 13.88 -7.30 -25.39
N GLU A 122 13.95 -8.49 -26.00
CA GLU A 122 13.38 -8.78 -27.32
C GLU A 122 11.85 -8.98 -27.27
N GLU A 123 11.31 -9.53 -26.18
CA GLU A 123 9.85 -9.74 -26.01
C GLU A 123 9.07 -8.43 -25.76
N MET A 124 9.73 -7.38 -25.24
CA MET A 124 9.11 -6.06 -25.02
C MET A 124 8.95 -5.23 -26.31
N HIS A 125 9.62 -5.59 -27.41
CA HIS A 125 9.54 -4.87 -28.70
C HIS A 125 8.66 -5.56 -29.75
N HIS A 126 8.02 -6.68 -29.42
CA HIS A 126 7.01 -7.28 -30.28
C HIS A 126 5.63 -6.61 -30.07
N PRO A 127 4.89 -6.25 -31.14
CA PRO A 127 3.66 -5.45 -31.07
C PRO A 127 2.45 -6.15 -30.42
N ASN A 128 2.64 -7.34 -29.84
CA ASN A 128 1.58 -8.13 -29.18
C ASN A 128 1.62 -8.02 -27.64
N LEU A 129 2.02 -6.84 -27.12
CA LEU A 129 2.15 -6.55 -25.68
C LEU A 129 0.86 -6.78 -24.87
N GLY A 130 -0.31 -6.80 -25.53
CA GLY A 130 -1.60 -7.03 -24.87
C GLY A 130 -1.82 -8.46 -24.35
N SER A 131 -1.06 -9.45 -24.83
CA SER A 131 -1.39 -10.87 -24.60
C SER A 131 -0.53 -11.60 -23.56
N MET A 132 0.62 -11.06 -23.12
CA MET A 132 1.51 -11.76 -22.18
C MET A 132 1.38 -11.28 -20.72
N LEU A 133 0.60 -10.23 -20.46
CA LEU A 133 0.44 -9.58 -19.15
C LEU A 133 -0.48 -10.32 -18.15
N ASN A 134 -1.01 -11.50 -18.47
CA ASN A 134 -2.25 -11.98 -17.85
C ASN A 134 -2.26 -13.43 -17.35
N THR A 135 -1.13 -14.03 -17.00
CA THR A 135 -1.18 -15.24 -16.17
C THR A 135 -0.94 -14.87 -14.71
N PRO A 136 -1.99 -14.93 -13.85
CA PRO A 136 -1.78 -14.81 -12.41
C PRO A 136 -0.85 -15.93 -11.96
N HIS A 137 0.14 -15.61 -11.14
CA HIS A 137 1.05 -16.62 -10.64
C HIS A 137 0.32 -17.53 -9.63
N PHE A 138 0.20 -18.81 -9.96
CA PHE A 138 -0.38 -19.85 -9.11
C PHE A 138 0.62 -20.98 -8.77
N GLY A 139 1.94 -20.69 -8.82
CA GLY A 139 3.00 -21.70 -8.63
C GLY A 139 4.17 -21.25 -7.75
N GLU A 140 5.28 -21.98 -7.81
CA GLU A 140 6.53 -21.65 -7.11
C GLU A 140 7.10 -20.31 -7.57
N ILE A 141 7.51 -19.46 -6.64
CA ILE A 141 8.13 -18.16 -6.90
C ILE A 141 9.49 -18.40 -7.59
N ARG A 142 9.62 -17.92 -8.83
CA ARG A 142 10.86 -18.02 -9.63
C ARG A 142 11.64 -16.71 -9.62
N PRO A 143 12.96 -16.72 -9.80
CA PRO A 143 13.74 -15.49 -9.97
C PRO A 143 13.21 -14.62 -11.12
N GLY A 144 13.32 -13.30 -10.95
CA GLY A 144 12.94 -12.32 -11.96
C GLY A 144 12.08 -11.18 -11.42
N TRP A 145 11.60 -10.34 -12.33
CA TRP A 145 10.76 -9.20 -11.97
C TRP A 145 9.29 -9.59 -11.87
N TYR A 146 8.61 -9.06 -10.86
CA TYR A 146 7.18 -9.18 -10.67
C TYR A 146 6.56 -7.80 -10.54
N THR A 147 5.30 -7.69 -10.98
CA THR A 147 4.48 -6.49 -10.85
C THR A 147 3.14 -6.81 -10.20
N SER A 148 2.62 -5.82 -9.46
CA SER A 148 1.29 -5.87 -8.84
C SER A 148 0.39 -4.82 -9.47
N ASP A 149 -0.88 -5.17 -9.64
CA ASP A 149 -1.92 -4.24 -10.09
C ASP A 149 -2.53 -3.45 -8.91
N LEU A 150 -2.13 -3.72 -7.66
CA LEU A 150 -2.66 -3.05 -6.48
C LEU A 150 -2.33 -1.55 -6.50
N ARG A 151 -3.33 -0.69 -6.29
CA ARG A 151 -3.19 0.77 -6.29
C ARG A 151 -3.95 1.40 -5.13
N TRP A 152 -3.52 2.60 -4.74
CA TRP A 152 -4.20 3.36 -3.69
C TRP A 152 -5.63 3.72 -4.09
N SER A 153 -5.92 3.94 -5.38
CA SER A 153 -7.30 4.15 -5.87
C SER A 153 -8.24 3.05 -5.41
N ASN A 154 -7.87 1.79 -5.70
CA ASN A 154 -8.67 0.62 -5.33
C ASN A 154 -8.71 0.45 -3.81
N MET A 155 -7.63 0.78 -3.10
CA MET A 155 -7.60 0.71 -1.64
C MET A 155 -8.52 1.74 -0.99
N PHE A 156 -8.59 2.98 -1.50
CA PHE A 156 -9.48 4.01 -0.98
C PHE A 156 -10.96 3.63 -1.17
N ASP A 157 -11.32 3.05 -2.32
CA ASP A 157 -12.66 2.54 -2.56
C ASP A 157 -13.04 1.48 -1.51
N ARG A 158 -12.11 0.56 -1.19
CA ARG A 158 -12.32 -0.45 -0.14
C ARG A 158 -12.44 0.16 1.24
N ILE A 159 -11.58 1.12 1.61
CA ILE A 159 -11.65 1.83 2.89
C ILE A 159 -13.04 2.46 3.07
N HIS A 160 -13.52 3.17 2.04
CA HIS A 160 -14.85 3.79 2.05
C HIS A 160 -15.97 2.76 2.22
N GLN A 161 -15.89 1.63 1.51
CA GLN A 161 -16.93 0.59 1.54
C GLN A 161 -16.99 -0.18 2.87
N HIS A 162 -15.83 -0.43 3.50
CA HIS A 162 -15.73 -1.33 4.63
C HIS A 162 -15.69 -0.65 6.01
N LEU A 163 -15.40 0.65 6.07
CA LEU A 163 -15.32 1.43 7.32
C LEU A 163 -16.46 2.46 7.41
N PRO A 164 -17.71 2.03 7.69
CA PRO A 164 -18.90 2.91 7.62
C PRO A 164 -18.94 3.99 8.70
N LEU A 165 -18.17 3.84 9.78
CA LEU A 165 -18.10 4.80 10.88
C LEU A 165 -16.92 5.76 10.79
N LEU A 166 -16.11 5.66 9.72
CA LEU A 166 -14.92 6.48 9.55
C LEU A 166 -15.31 7.94 9.32
N GLN A 167 -14.87 8.82 10.22
CA GLN A 167 -15.13 10.26 10.17
C GLN A 167 -13.86 11.04 9.83
N ASN A 168 -12.73 10.60 10.37
CA ASN A 168 -11.43 11.23 10.15
C ASN A 168 -10.54 10.28 9.36
N PHE A 169 -10.09 10.73 8.18
CA PHE A 169 -9.13 10.00 7.38
C PHE A 169 -7.95 10.90 7.04
N THR A 170 -6.75 10.47 7.43
CA THR A 170 -5.50 11.16 7.09
C THR A 170 -4.64 10.24 6.24
N PHE A 171 -4.18 10.74 5.10
CA PHE A 171 -3.26 10.05 4.21
C PHE A 171 -2.12 10.99 3.84
N GLU A 172 -0.94 10.76 4.39
CA GLU A 172 0.24 11.60 4.15
C GLU A 172 1.23 10.88 3.21
N GLY A 173 1.38 11.41 1.99
CA GLY A 173 2.28 10.87 0.97
C GLY A 173 2.11 11.53 -0.40
N ALA A 174 2.69 12.73 -0.58
CA ALA A 174 2.70 13.55 -1.81
C ALA A 174 1.32 13.90 -2.42
N GLY A 175 1.22 15.07 -3.08
CA GLY A 175 -0.04 15.68 -3.49
C GLY A 175 -1.02 14.80 -4.29
N CYS A 176 -2.31 15.11 -4.16
CA CYS A 176 -3.44 14.39 -4.75
C CYS A 176 -3.39 14.25 -6.30
N GLY A 177 -2.61 15.07 -7.00
CA GLY A 177 -2.61 15.12 -8.48
C GLY A 177 -2.03 13.91 -9.20
N ALA A 178 -1.68 12.82 -8.50
CA ALA A 178 -0.92 11.71 -9.08
C ALA A 178 -1.46 10.32 -8.71
N PHE A 179 -2.77 10.24 -8.40
CA PHE A 179 -3.46 9.00 -8.07
C PHE A 179 -3.77 8.07 -9.27
N LEU A 180 -3.72 8.58 -10.52
CA LEU A 180 -4.42 7.95 -11.65
C LEU A 180 -3.54 7.46 -12.82
N GLU A 181 -2.21 7.62 -12.78
CA GLU A 181 -1.38 7.25 -13.94
C GLU A 181 -0.70 5.88 -13.75
N HIS A 182 -1.18 4.89 -14.52
CA HIS A 182 -0.62 3.55 -14.68
C HIS A 182 0.27 3.51 -15.94
N TYR A 183 1.38 2.79 -15.90
CA TYR A 183 2.08 2.31 -17.10
C TYR A 183 2.73 0.93 -16.81
N PRO A 184 2.59 -0.07 -17.69
CA PRO A 184 3.10 -1.43 -17.50
C PRO A 184 4.60 -1.61 -17.81
N GLY A 185 5.43 -0.57 -17.61
CA GLY A 185 6.86 -0.57 -18.00
C GLY A 185 7.84 -0.55 -16.84
N ARG A 186 9.14 -0.75 -17.13
CA ARG A 186 10.25 -0.64 -16.16
C ARG A 186 10.31 0.78 -15.56
N PRO A 187 10.53 0.95 -14.24
CA PRO A 187 10.58 2.28 -13.62
C PRO A 187 11.72 3.13 -14.24
N GLY A 188 11.39 4.34 -14.72
CA GLY A 188 12.36 5.35 -15.19
C GLY A 188 12.80 6.31 -14.09
N THR A 189 13.87 7.08 -14.27
CA THR A 189 14.57 7.79 -13.18
C THR A 189 13.88 9.01 -12.53
N ASP A 190 12.66 9.41 -12.89
CA ASP A 190 12.05 10.66 -12.37
C ASP A 190 10.53 10.56 -12.13
N GLY A 191 10.05 10.51 -10.87
CA GLY A 191 8.78 11.18 -10.51
C GLY A 191 7.55 10.37 -10.02
N MET A 192 7.64 9.66 -8.88
CA MET A 192 6.49 9.36 -7.98
C MET A 192 7.00 9.05 -6.55
N ALA A 193 7.94 9.86 -6.05
CA ALA A 193 8.62 9.60 -4.79
C ALA A 193 7.67 9.78 -3.58
N GLY A 194 7.04 8.70 -3.11
CA GLY A 194 6.30 8.74 -1.84
C GLY A 194 5.26 7.63 -1.63
N ARG A 195 4.57 7.17 -2.68
CA ARG A 195 3.37 6.31 -2.56
C ARG A 195 3.57 4.85 -2.94
N TYR A 196 4.46 4.61 -3.90
CA TYR A 196 4.76 3.29 -4.41
C TYR A 196 6.24 2.98 -4.14
N ILE A 197 6.51 1.70 -3.93
CA ILE A 197 7.84 1.22 -3.58
C ILE A 197 8.19 -0.03 -4.38
N THR A 198 9.49 -0.21 -4.63
CA THR A 198 10.02 -1.37 -5.33
C THR A 198 10.95 -2.15 -4.41
N TYR A 199 10.87 -3.46 -4.43
CA TYR A 199 11.83 -4.33 -3.77
C TYR A 199 12.91 -4.76 -4.76
N GLY A 200 14.18 -4.58 -4.41
CA GLY A 200 15.32 -5.04 -5.21
C GLY A 200 16.63 -4.84 -4.44
N ASP A 201 17.65 -5.62 -4.78
CA ASP A 201 18.97 -5.57 -4.13
C ASP A 201 18.89 -5.70 -2.59
N GLY A 202 17.96 -6.53 -2.10
CA GLY A 202 17.73 -6.77 -0.68
C GLY A 202 17.05 -5.63 0.09
N PHE A 203 16.57 -4.58 -0.58
CA PHE A 203 16.01 -3.41 0.11
C PHE A 203 14.77 -2.79 -0.58
N TRP A 204 13.98 -2.07 0.21
CA TRP A 204 12.82 -1.30 -0.23
C TRP A 204 13.21 0.10 -0.73
N ALA A 205 13.38 0.24 -2.05
CA ALA A 205 13.70 1.53 -2.67
C ALA A 205 12.45 2.26 -3.17
N LYS A 206 12.41 3.59 -3.02
CA LYS A 206 11.34 4.42 -3.61
C LYS A 206 11.31 4.23 -5.12
N MET A 207 10.12 4.09 -5.69
CA MET A 207 9.93 4.02 -7.14
C MET A 207 10.11 5.42 -7.74
N TRP A 208 10.87 5.49 -8.84
CA TRP A 208 10.98 6.67 -9.69
C TRP A 208 10.24 6.33 -11.01
N TYR A 209 9.42 7.24 -11.56
CA TYR A 209 8.73 7.01 -12.84
C TYR A 209 8.37 8.33 -13.53
N ARG A 210 8.77 8.49 -14.82
CA ARG A 210 8.51 9.70 -15.63
C ARG A 210 7.38 9.42 -16.63
N PRO A 211 6.19 10.07 -16.55
CA PRO A 211 5.17 9.89 -17.57
C PRO A 211 5.61 10.50 -18.91
N LEU A 212 5.32 9.81 -20.01
CA LEU A 212 5.47 10.36 -21.36
C LEU A 212 4.53 11.57 -21.51
N ARG A 213 5.04 12.69 -22.03
CA ARG A 213 4.36 14.01 -22.05
C ARG A 213 2.98 14.05 -22.74
N GLU A 214 2.60 13.00 -23.46
CA GLU A 214 1.42 12.99 -24.34
C GLU A 214 0.09 12.69 -23.62
N HIS A 215 0.11 12.39 -22.33
CA HIS A 215 -1.10 11.98 -21.57
C HIS A 215 -1.38 12.79 -20.31
N LEU A 216 -0.91 14.05 -20.25
CA LEU A 216 -1.27 15.02 -19.21
C LEU A 216 -2.78 15.38 -19.26
N ARG A 217 -3.66 14.43 -18.93
CA ARG A 217 -5.04 14.75 -18.56
C ARG A 217 -5.03 15.20 -17.12
N LYS A 218 -5.41 16.46 -16.89
CA LYS A 218 -5.56 17.02 -15.54
C LYS A 218 -6.52 16.14 -14.72
N PRO A 219 -6.06 15.50 -13.64
CA PRO A 219 -6.94 14.72 -12.79
C PRO A 219 -7.77 15.64 -11.90
N THR A 220 -9.07 15.38 -11.82
CA THR A 220 -9.98 16.06 -10.89
C THR A 220 -9.99 15.30 -9.57
N CYS A 221 -9.52 15.94 -8.49
CA CYS A 221 -9.51 15.35 -7.15
C CYS A 221 -10.95 15.13 -6.64
N PHE A 222 -11.24 13.96 -6.07
CA PHE A 222 -12.50 13.68 -5.36
C PHE A 222 -12.79 14.68 -4.22
N PHE A 223 -11.74 15.28 -3.64
CA PHE A 223 -11.83 16.15 -2.46
C PHE A 223 -12.16 17.63 -2.75
N LEU A 224 -12.31 18.05 -4.02
CA LEU A 224 -12.65 19.45 -4.34
C LEU A 224 -14.16 19.75 -4.34
N ARG A 225 -15.02 18.76 -4.04
CA ARG A 225 -16.45 19.01 -3.81
C ARG A 225 -16.78 19.10 -2.32
N GLN A 226 -16.10 19.97 -1.58
CA GLN A 226 -16.63 20.51 -0.34
C GLN A 226 -15.83 21.74 0.04
N HIS A 227 -16.37 22.92 -0.30
CA HIS A 227 -16.18 24.24 0.31
C HIS A 227 -16.42 25.35 -0.73
N ALA A 228 -17.64 25.40 -1.26
CA ALA A 228 -18.23 26.64 -1.73
C ALA A 228 -19.52 26.88 -0.94
N ARG A 229 -19.40 26.98 0.39
CA ARG A 229 -20.38 27.70 1.19
C ARG A 229 -19.94 29.15 1.17
N ASN A 230 -20.59 29.96 0.33
CA ASN A 230 -20.53 31.42 0.42
C ASN A 230 -20.92 31.85 1.84
N PRO A 231 -20.09 32.60 2.55
CA PRO A 231 -20.58 33.46 3.61
C PRO A 231 -20.94 34.83 3.02
N SER A 232 -21.95 35.44 3.64
CA SER A 232 -22.27 36.87 3.66
C SER A 232 -22.68 37.54 2.35
N GLY A 233 -23.94 37.96 2.32
CA GLY A 233 -24.43 38.96 1.40
C GLY A 233 -23.85 40.34 1.68
N PHE A 234 -23.93 41.19 0.66
CA PHE A 234 -24.10 42.62 0.82
C PHE A 234 -25.10 43.10 -0.22
N VAL A 235 -26.07 43.83 0.30
CA VAL A 235 -27.08 44.64 -0.37
C VAL A 235 -26.38 45.74 -1.17
N HIS A 236 -26.82 46.03 -2.39
CA HIS A 236 -27.24 47.38 -2.77
C HIS A 236 -28.04 47.39 -4.08
N ALA A 237 -29.25 47.92 -3.96
CA ALA A 237 -30.06 48.44 -5.04
C ALA A 237 -29.41 49.69 -5.63
N TYR A 238 -29.41 49.84 -6.95
CA TYR A 238 -30.30 50.71 -7.75
C TYR A 238 -30.07 50.42 -9.23
#